data_AF-A0A352UMA2-F1
#
_entry.id   AF-A0A352UMA2-F1
#
_cell.length_a   1.000
_cell.length_b   1.000
_cell.length_c   1.000
_cell.angle_alpha   90.00
_cell.angle_beta   90.00
_cell.angle_gamma   90.00
#
_symmetry.space_group_name_H-M   'P 1'
#
loop_
_entity.id
_entity.type
_entity.pdbx_description
1 polymer ?
#
loop_
_entity_poly.entity_id
_entity_poly.type
_entity_poly.pdbx_seq_one_letter_code
_entity_poly.pdbx_strand_id
1 'polypeptide(L)'
;MRNKTSTLIFIALFAVLMAGAYLFYTNLKDTAGKIPSETENGSLSGTAEPDKVPAADFTVFDGEGNPIELSDFSGSPVILNFWAS
;
A
#
# COMPACT_ATOMS: atom_id res chain seq x y z
N MET A 1 -13.64 -47.57 2.98
CA MET A 1 -14.77 -47.05 3.77
C MET A 1 -14.43 -45.62 4.21
N ARG A 2 -15.25 -44.61 3.87
CA ARG A 2 -15.01 -43.22 4.32
C ARG A 2 -15.18 -43.16 5.84
N ASN A 3 -14.10 -42.92 6.57
CA ASN A 3 -14.12 -42.68 8.00
C ASN A 3 -14.64 -41.25 8.26
N LYS A 4 -15.98 -41.12 8.26
CA LYS A 4 -16.71 -39.86 8.40
C LYS A 4 -16.20 -39.01 9.57
N THR A 5 -15.76 -39.64 10.65
CA THR A 5 -15.12 -39.01 11.82
C THR A 5 -13.79 -38.34 11.50
N SER A 6 -12.91 -38.99 10.73
CA SER A 6 -11.65 -38.38 10.30
C SER A 6 -11.89 -37.19 9.37
N THR A 7 -12.87 -37.29 8.47
CA THR A 7 -13.27 -36.16 7.62
C THR A 7 -13.76 -34.96 8.44
N LEU A 8 -14.58 -35.20 9.48
CA LEU A 8 -15.04 -34.14 10.38
C LEU A 8 -13.90 -33.49 11.17
N ILE A 9 -12.93 -34.28 11.63
CA ILE A 9 -11.73 -33.76 12.31
C ILE A 9 -10.91 -32.87 11.37
N PHE A 10 -10.72 -33.27 10.12
CA PHE A 10 -10.01 -32.45 9.13
C PHE A 10 -10.72 -31.13 8.82
N ILE A 11 -12.05 -31.14 8.71
CA ILE A 11 -12.85 -29.92 8.48
C ILE A 11 -12.72 -28.98 9.69
N ALA A 12 -12.82 -29.50 10.90
CA ALA A 12 -12.64 -28.71 12.11
C ALA A 12 -11.23 -28.11 12.19
N LEU A 13 -10.20 -28.90 11.89
CA LEU A 13 -8.81 -28.42 11.84
C LEU A 13 -8.62 -27.30 10.81
N PHE A 14 -9.20 -27.47 9.62
CA PHE A 14 -9.12 -26.47 8.56
C PHE A 14 -9.84 -25.17 8.94
N ALA A 15 -11.00 -25.26 9.58
CA ALA A 15 -11.72 -24.09 10.08
C ALA A 15 -10.92 -23.32 11.15
N VAL A 16 -10.25 -24.03 12.06
CA VAL A 16 -9.35 -23.42 13.06
C VAL A 16 -8.17 -22.73 12.37
N LEU A 17 -7.57 -23.36 11.37
CA LEU A 17 -6.47 -22.78 10.59
C LEU A 17 -6.91 -21.49 9.87
N MET A 18 -8.09 -21.49 9.25
CA MET A 18 -8.66 -20.32 8.59
C MET A 18 -8.96 -19.17 9.57
N ALA A 19 -9.51 -19.47 10.75
CA ALA A 19 -9.74 -18.47 11.78
C ALA A 19 -8.42 -17.84 12.27
N GLY A 20 -7.38 -18.66 12.49
CA GLY A 20 -6.05 -18.18 12.84
C GLY A 20 -5.42 -17.31 11.76
N ALA A 21 -5.51 -17.72 10.50
CA ALA A 21 -5.01 -16.94 9.37
C ALA A 21 -5.74 -15.59 9.23
N TYR A 22 -7.05 -15.56 9.44
CA TYR A 22 -7.83 -14.32 9.40
C TYR A 22 -7.37 -13.32 10.46
N LEU A 23 -7.21 -13.77 11.72
CA LEU A 23 -6.71 -12.92 12.81
C LEU A 23 -5.28 -12.44 12.56
N PHE A 24 -4.42 -13.29 11.98
CA PHE A 24 -3.05 -12.90 11.64
C PHE A 24 -3.03 -11.87 10.50
N TYR A 25 -3.84 -12.07 9.46
CA TYR A 25 -3.96 -11.16 8.33
C TYR A 25 -4.44 -9.77 8.75
N THR A 26 -5.40 -9.67 9.68
CA THR A 26 -5.87 -8.36 10.17
C THR A 26 -4.75 -7.60 10.89
N ASN A 27 -3.93 -8.27 11.71
CA ASN A 27 -2.78 -7.63 12.37
C ASN A 27 -1.69 -7.18 11.37
N LEU A 28 -1.47 -7.98 10.31
CA LEU A 28 -0.47 -7.66 9.31
C LEU A 28 -0.93 -6.53 8.36
N LYS A 29 -2.22 -6.48 8.04
CA LYS A 29 -2.82 -5.39 7.24
C LYS A 29 -2.66 -4.04 7.92
N ASP A 30 -2.84 -3.97 9.24
CA ASP A 30 -2.64 -2.73 10.01
C ASP A 30 -1.18 -2.26 10.02
N THR A 31 -0.24 -3.16 9.76
CA THR A 31 1.20 -2.84 9.68
C THR A 31 1.62 -2.52 8.23
N ALA A 32 1.09 -3.25 7.25
CA ALA A 32 1.36 -3.03 5.82
C ALA A 32 0.69 -1.76 5.27
N GLY A 33 -0.38 -1.28 5.92
CA GLY A 33 -1.06 -0.02 5.58
C GLY A 33 -0.42 1.24 6.17
N LYS A 34 0.62 1.12 7.01
CA LYS A 34 1.37 2.28 7.53
C LYS A 34 2.41 2.73 6.51
N ILE A 35 1.94 3.24 5.37
CA ILE A 35 2.62 4.40 4.79
C ILE A 35 2.46 5.52 5.82
N PRO A 36 3.52 6.27 6.20
CA PRO A 36 3.39 7.40 7.09
C PRO A 36 2.33 8.36 6.52
N SER A 37 1.10 8.27 7.04
CA SER A 37 0.11 9.33 6.88
C SER A 37 0.55 10.41 7.84
N GLU A 38 1.20 11.44 7.31
CA GLU A 38 1.22 12.72 8.00
C GLU A 38 -0.24 13.14 8.24
N THR A 39 -0.63 13.12 9.50
CA THR A 39 -1.75 13.87 10.09
C THR A 39 -3.01 14.03 9.23
N GLU A 40 -3.87 13.00 9.19
CA GLU A 40 -5.27 13.20 8.82
C GLU A 40 -6.09 13.67 10.04
N ASN A 41 -6.18 14.99 10.22
CA ASN A 41 -7.39 15.60 10.76
C ASN A 41 -8.25 16.00 9.56
N GLY A 42 -9.08 15.09 9.09
CA GLY A 42 -9.91 15.31 7.91
C GLY A 42 -11.21 14.53 7.97
N SER A 43 -12.20 15.10 8.66
CA SER A 43 -13.58 14.63 8.67
C SER A 43 -14.10 14.46 7.25
N LEU A 44 -14.58 13.25 6.93
CA LEU A 44 -15.30 12.94 5.70
C LEU A 44 -16.65 13.67 5.67
N SER A 45 -16.67 14.93 5.21
CA SER A 45 -17.86 15.62 4.69
C SER A 45 -17.47 16.95 4.05
N GLY A 46 -17.60 17.05 2.74
CA GLY A 46 -17.56 18.33 2.03
C GLY A 46 -16.73 18.29 0.75
N THR A 47 -17.37 18.67 -0.36
CA THR A 47 -16.73 19.01 -1.64
C THR A 47 -15.83 20.24 -1.45
N ALA A 48 -14.61 20.02 -0.97
CA ALA A 48 -13.51 20.97 -1.05
C ALA A 48 -12.36 20.23 -1.74
N GLU A 49 -11.79 20.83 -2.80
CA GLU A 49 -10.56 20.31 -3.38
C GLU A 49 -9.53 20.25 -2.24
N PRO A 50 -8.88 19.09 -1.99
CA PRO A 50 -7.80 19.04 -1.03
C PRO A 50 -6.76 20.09 -1.42
N ASP A 51 -6.26 20.86 -0.44
CA ASP A 51 -5.18 21.81 -0.67
C ASP A 51 -4.06 21.10 -1.44
N LYS A 52 -3.75 21.62 -2.63
CA LYS A 52 -2.72 21.01 -3.49
C LYS A 52 -1.38 21.12 -2.79
N VAL A 53 -0.94 20.02 -2.21
CA VAL A 53 0.42 19.91 -1.67
C VAL A 53 1.40 19.85 -2.86
N PRO A 54 2.44 20.70 -2.89
CA PRO A 54 3.45 20.64 -3.93
C PRO A 54 4.16 19.27 -3.91
N ALA A 55 4.49 18.76 -5.09
CA ALA A 55 5.31 17.56 -5.19
C ALA A 55 6.69 17.82 -4.55
N ALA A 56 7.22 16.82 -3.83
CA ALA A 56 8.59 16.88 -3.33
C ALA A 56 9.57 16.92 -4.51
N ASP A 57 10.58 17.77 -4.41
CA ASP A 57 11.65 17.79 -5.39
C ASP A 57 12.64 16.65 -5.13
N PHE A 58 13.19 16.10 -6.19
CA PHE A 58 14.18 15.03 -6.11
C PHE A 58 15.11 15.08 -7.32
N THR A 59 16.35 14.62 -7.11
CA THR A 59 17.36 14.52 -8.14
C THR A 59 17.50 13.07 -8.60
N VAL A 60 17.47 12.85 -9.91
CA VAL A 60 17.83 11.58 -10.55
C VAL A 60 19.01 11.77 -11.50
N PHE A 61 19.66 10.68 -11.86
CA PHE A 61 20.72 10.70 -12.87
C PHE A 61 20.18 10.16 -14.18
N ASP A 62 20.43 10.88 -15.28
CA ASP A 62 20.09 10.41 -16.61
C ASP A 62 21.03 9.29 -17.10
N GLY A 63 20.85 8.84 -18.35
CA GLY A 63 21.68 7.81 -18.96
C GLY A 63 23.16 8.21 -19.16
N GLU A 64 23.48 9.49 -19.06
CA GLU A 64 24.82 10.06 -19.17
C GLU A 64 25.43 10.34 -17.78
N GLY A 65 24.66 10.15 -16.71
CA GLY A 65 25.07 10.41 -15.32
C GLY A 65 24.94 11.88 -14.91
N ASN A 66 24.23 12.71 -15.68
CA ASN A 66 23.97 14.09 -15.29
C ASN A 66 22.84 14.14 -14.24
N PRO A 67 22.95 14.99 -13.21
CA PRO A 67 21.86 15.22 -12.28
C PRO A 67 20.74 15.99 -12.96
N ILE A 68 19.51 15.53 -12.78
CA ILE A 68 18.27 16.17 -13.23
C ILE A 68 17.31 16.28 -12.05
N GLU A 69 16.75 17.46 -11.80
CA GLU A 69 15.77 17.71 -10.74
C GLU A 69 14.34 17.66 -11.28
N LEU A 70 13.36 17.31 -10.45
CA LEU A 70 11.95 17.35 -10.87
C LEU A 70 11.51 18.80 -11.13
N SER A 71 12.02 19.74 -10.33
CA SER A 71 11.73 21.16 -10.45
C SER A 71 12.16 21.77 -11.79
N ASP A 72 13.14 21.18 -12.49
CA ASP A 72 13.56 21.59 -13.84
C ASP A 72 12.42 21.49 -14.87
N PHE A 73 11.42 20.63 -14.64
CA PHE A 73 10.26 20.46 -15.52
C PHE A 73 9.03 21.27 -15.11
N SER A 74 9.17 22.20 -14.15
CA SER A 74 8.07 23.03 -13.69
C SER A 74 7.38 23.78 -14.83
N GLY A 75 6.05 23.70 -14.88
CA GLY A 75 5.23 24.32 -15.93
C GLY A 75 5.05 23.47 -17.19
N SER A 76 5.69 22.31 -17.28
CA SER A 76 5.46 21.32 -18.35
C SER A 76 4.64 20.13 -17.85
N PRO A 77 3.77 19.52 -18.68
CA PRO A 77 3.14 18.25 -18.33
C PRO A 77 4.17 17.12 -18.36
N VAL A 78 4.31 16.41 -17.25
CA VAL A 78 5.29 15.31 -17.08
C VAL A 78 4.58 14.03 -16.67
N ILE A 79 5.04 12.88 -17.19
CA ILE A 79 4.62 11.54 -16.77
C ILE A 79 5.74 10.92 -15.94
N LEU A 80 5.46 10.57 -14.69
CA LEU A 80 6.39 9.91 -13.77
C LEU A 80 6.03 8.42 -13.63
N ASN A 81 7.03 7.55 -13.70
CA ASN A 81 6.86 6.11 -13.46
C ASN A 81 7.94 5.57 -12.51
N PHE A 82 7.54 4.72 -11.56
CA PHE A 82 8.41 4.16 -10.52
C PHE A 82 8.58 2.64 -10.72
N TRP A 83 9.83 2.18 -10.67
CA TRP A 83 10.21 0.81 -10.99
C TRP A 83 11.30 0.37 -10.01
N ALA A 84 11.31 -0.91 -9.64
CA ALA A 84 12.37 -1.55 -8.88
C ALA A 84 12.63 -2.94 -9.50
N SER A 85 13.90 -3.33 -9.62
CA SER A 85 14.32 -4.65 -10.16
C SER A 85 14.51 -5.69 -9.07
#